data_AF-A0A1I0NAR3-F1
#
_entry.id   AF-A0A1I0NAR3-F1
#
_cell.length_a   1.000
_cell.length_b   1.000
_cell.length_c   1.000
_cell.angle_alpha   90.00
_cell.angle_beta   90.00
_cell.angle_gamma   90.00
#
_symmetry.space_group_name_H-M   'P 1'
#
loop_
_entity.id
_entity.type
_entity.pdbx_description
1 polymer ?
#
loop_
_entity_poly.entity_id
_entity_poly.type
_entity_poly.pdbx_seq_one_letter_code
_entity_poly.pdbx_strand_id
1 'polypeptide(L)'
;MTGFVNALAFLIFMAQLPELIGVPWPVYPVTVAGLAIISLFPYVARAIPSPLVAIVVLTIVAVVFGMDIHRVGDIGALPDSLPHFLLADVPLNWETAKIVLPTAATLAVVGLLGSMMTLQIVNDMTDTRADKNRECMGQGLANIVTEVHVDVSEAHFWDLTAVGFFEKVMSKFRLAGERIEIVGMNEASAALVKQLGAACSDGAPAGAH
;
A
#
# COMPACT_ATOMS: atom_id res chain seq x y z
N MET A 1 -4.82 -19.31 -6.79
CA MET A 1 -5.04 -18.03 -7.49
C MET A 1 -6.29 -17.32 -7.00
N THR A 2 -7.48 -17.94 -7.06
CA THR A 2 -8.73 -17.35 -6.50
C THR A 2 -8.59 -16.93 -5.03
N GLY A 3 -7.94 -17.74 -4.19
CA GLY A 3 -7.66 -17.37 -2.80
C GLY A 3 -6.76 -16.14 -2.62
N PHE A 4 -5.76 -15.96 -3.50
CA PHE A 4 -4.88 -14.78 -3.46
C PHE A 4 -5.63 -13.51 -3.89
N VAL A 5 -6.39 -13.57 -4.98
CA VAL A 5 -7.18 -12.43 -5.48
C VAL A 5 -8.26 -12.03 -4.46
N ASN A 6 -8.93 -12.99 -3.83
CA ASN A 6 -9.94 -12.71 -2.80
C ASN A 6 -9.31 -12.09 -1.55
N ALA A 7 -8.14 -12.59 -1.11
CA ALA A 7 -7.42 -12.01 0.01
C ALA A 7 -6.97 -10.58 -0.29
N LEU A 8 -6.44 -10.31 -1.48
CA LEU A 8 -6.05 -8.96 -1.90
C LEU A 8 -7.24 -8.01 -1.95
N ALA A 9 -8.37 -8.46 -2.50
CA ALA A 9 -9.60 -7.66 -2.53
C ALA A 9 -10.08 -7.30 -1.11
N PHE A 10 -10.03 -8.26 -0.19
CA PHE A 10 -10.35 -8.03 1.21
C PHE A 10 -9.36 -7.07 1.89
N LEU A 11 -8.05 -7.21 1.62
CA LEU A 11 -7.01 -6.32 2.16
C LEU A 11 -7.19 -4.88 1.66
N ILE A 12 -7.48 -4.68 0.37
CA ILE A 12 -7.76 -3.36 -0.19
C ILE A 12 -8.99 -2.76 0.47
N PHE A 13 -10.07 -3.54 0.60
CA PHE A 13 -11.28 -3.09 1.26
C PHE A 13 -11.04 -2.73 2.73
N MET A 14 -10.28 -3.55 3.45
CA MET A 14 -9.90 -3.31 4.84
C MET A 14 -9.06 -2.04 4.98
N ALA A 15 -8.15 -1.77 4.04
CA ALA A 15 -7.34 -0.55 4.02
C ALA A 15 -8.18 0.72 3.82
N GLN A 16 -9.41 0.62 3.30
CA GLN A 16 -10.34 1.76 3.19
C GLN A 16 -11.20 1.98 4.44
N LEU A 17 -11.31 1.00 5.34
CA LEU A 17 -12.16 1.12 6.54
C LEU A 17 -11.76 2.26 7.48
N PRO A 18 -10.47 2.55 7.73
CA PRO A 18 -10.06 3.69 8.55
C PRO A 18 -10.60 5.04 8.04
N GLU A 19 -10.80 5.17 6.72
CA GLU A 19 -11.34 6.39 6.09
C GLU A 19 -12.88 6.49 6.17
N LEU A 20 -13.56 5.47 6.70
CA LEU A 20 -15.02 5.41 6.79
C LEU A 20 -15.56 5.24 8.22
N ILE A 21 -14.70 4.93 9.19
CA ILE A 21 -15.10 4.66 10.58
C ILE A 21 -14.62 5.81 11.47
N GLY A 22 -15.53 6.44 12.19
CA GLY A 22 -15.20 7.52 13.13
C GLY A 22 -14.79 8.83 12.45
N VAL A 23 -15.17 9.01 11.18
CA VAL A 23 -14.84 10.18 10.35
C VAL A 23 -15.98 11.21 10.35
N PRO A 24 -15.72 12.47 9.93
CA PRO A 24 -16.74 13.50 9.83
C PRO A 24 -17.95 13.05 9.01
N TRP A 25 -19.14 13.48 9.43
CA TRP A 25 -20.40 13.17 8.74
C TRP A 25 -20.37 13.39 7.22
N PRO A 26 -19.77 14.47 6.67
CA PRO A 26 -19.73 14.72 5.23
C PRO A 26 -19.09 13.60 4.39
N VAL A 27 -18.22 12.77 4.98
CA VAL A 27 -17.56 11.66 4.27
C VAL A 27 -18.54 10.62 3.78
N TYR A 28 -19.58 10.29 4.57
CA TYR A 28 -20.58 9.28 4.22
C TYR A 28 -21.38 9.61 2.95
N PRO A 29 -22.05 10.78 2.84
CA PRO A 29 -22.78 11.13 1.62
C PRO A 29 -21.85 11.31 0.41
N VAL A 30 -20.63 11.81 0.60
CA VAL A 30 -19.63 11.92 -0.48
C VAL A 30 -19.22 10.55 -1.01
N THR A 31 -18.99 9.58 -0.11
CA THR A 31 -18.65 8.20 -0.49
C THR A 31 -19.79 7.53 -1.25
N VAL A 32 -21.03 7.65 -0.75
CA VAL A 32 -22.21 7.09 -1.43
C VAL A 32 -22.41 7.76 -2.79
N ALA A 33 -22.23 9.07 -2.88
CA ALA A 33 -22.30 9.79 -4.14
C ALA A 33 -21.20 9.33 -5.13
N GLY A 34 -19.98 9.10 -4.66
CA GLY A 34 -18.89 8.57 -5.47
C GLY A 34 -19.20 7.19 -6.04
N LEU A 35 -19.67 6.26 -5.20
CA LEU A 35 -20.11 4.94 -5.65
C LEU A 35 -21.28 5.00 -6.62
N ALA A 36 -22.23 5.92 -6.39
CA ALA A 36 -23.36 6.15 -7.29
C ALA A 36 -22.88 6.67 -8.65
N ILE A 37 -21.97 7.67 -8.69
CA ILE A 37 -21.40 8.17 -9.95
C ILE A 37 -20.68 7.04 -10.68
N ILE A 38 -19.79 6.30 -10.00
CA ILE A 38 -19.02 5.21 -10.62
C ILE A 38 -19.94 4.16 -11.26
N SER A 39 -21.05 3.83 -10.58
CA SER A 39 -21.96 2.76 -10.98
C SER A 39 -23.02 3.21 -12.00
N LEU A 40 -23.53 4.45 -11.90
CA LEU A 40 -24.63 4.95 -12.72
C LEU A 40 -24.15 5.77 -13.94
N PHE A 41 -23.03 6.48 -13.85
CA PHE A 41 -22.54 7.32 -14.94
C PHE A 41 -22.24 6.55 -16.26
N PRO A 42 -21.76 5.29 -16.25
CA PRO A 42 -21.57 4.51 -17.47
C PRO A 42 -22.84 4.29 -18.31
N TYR A 43 -24.03 4.43 -17.69
CA TYR A 43 -25.31 4.37 -18.40
C TYR A 43 -25.64 5.65 -19.17
N VAL A 44 -25.01 6.78 -18.82
CA VAL A 44 -25.19 8.08 -19.48
C VAL A 44 -24.12 8.29 -20.55
N ALA A 45 -22.85 8.08 -20.20
CA ALA A 45 -21.72 8.29 -21.11
C ALA A 45 -20.71 7.14 -21.01
N ARG A 46 -20.43 6.51 -22.15
CA ARG A 46 -19.53 5.35 -22.23
C ARG A 46 -18.09 5.69 -22.63
N ALA A 47 -17.84 6.90 -23.14
CA ALA A 47 -16.52 7.32 -23.61
C ALA A 47 -15.60 7.82 -22.49
N ILE A 48 -16.16 8.25 -21.36
CA ILE A 48 -15.41 8.87 -20.27
C ILE A 48 -15.34 7.86 -19.10
N PRO A 49 -14.15 7.59 -18.52
CA PRO A 49 -14.03 6.75 -17.33
C PRO A 49 -14.85 7.31 -16.16
N SER A 50 -15.78 6.53 -15.62
CA SER A 50 -16.61 6.97 -14.50
C SER A 50 -15.83 7.34 -13.23
N PRO A 51 -14.67 6.72 -12.89
CA PRO A 51 -13.86 7.15 -11.76
C PRO A 51 -13.31 8.58 -11.92
N LEU A 52 -12.94 8.97 -13.15
CA LEU A 52 -12.47 10.33 -13.43
C LEU A 52 -13.56 11.35 -13.15
N VAL A 53 -14.79 11.06 -13.59
CA VAL A 53 -15.94 11.93 -13.34
C VAL A 53 -16.25 12.03 -11.85
N ALA A 54 -16.21 10.91 -11.13
CA ALA A 54 -16.42 10.90 -9.68
C ALA A 54 -15.39 11.79 -8.97
N ILE A 55 -14.10 11.65 -9.28
CA ILE A 55 -13.04 12.48 -8.70
C ILE A 55 -13.30 13.97 -8.98
N VAL A 56 -13.47 14.36 -10.24
CA VAL A 56 -13.64 15.77 -10.62
C VAL A 56 -14.88 16.39 -9.97
N VAL A 57 -16.02 15.71 -10.06
CA VAL A 57 -17.29 16.22 -9.53
C VAL A 57 -17.23 16.33 -8.01
N LEU A 58 -16.76 15.30 -7.31
CA LEU A 58 -16.70 15.33 -5.85
C LEU A 58 -15.66 16.32 -5.34
N THR A 59 -14.52 16.51 -6.02
CA THR A 59 -13.56 17.55 -5.67
C THR A 59 -14.17 18.94 -5.82
N ILE A 60 -14.88 19.22 -6.92
CA ILE A 60 -15.56 20.52 -7.11
C ILE A 60 -16.57 20.76 -5.98
N VAL A 61 -17.40 19.76 -5.67
CA VAL A 61 -18.39 19.87 -4.59
C VAL A 61 -17.71 20.08 -3.23
N ALA A 62 -16.66 19.32 -2.92
CA ALA A 62 -15.91 19.47 -1.67
C ALA A 62 -15.31 20.86 -1.50
N VAL A 63 -14.74 21.43 -2.56
CA VAL A 63 -14.14 22.76 -2.54
C VAL A 63 -15.21 23.86 -2.45
N VAL A 64 -16.27 23.78 -3.26
CA VAL A 64 -17.32 24.81 -3.31
C VAL A 64 -18.11 24.89 -2.01
N PHE A 65 -18.43 23.74 -1.40
CA PHE A 65 -19.15 23.69 -0.14
C PHE A 65 -18.24 23.77 1.09
N GLY A 66 -16.92 23.88 0.91
CA GLY A 66 -15.95 23.97 2.00
C GLY A 66 -16.03 22.77 2.95
N MET A 67 -16.23 21.56 2.41
CA MET A 67 -16.40 20.37 3.24
C MET A 67 -15.09 20.04 3.97
N ASP A 68 -15.21 19.83 5.28
CA ASP A 68 -14.12 19.43 6.16
C ASP A 68 -13.95 17.91 6.12
N ILE A 69 -13.13 17.45 5.18
CA ILE A 69 -12.86 16.04 4.88
C ILE A 69 -11.34 15.90 4.67
N HIS A 70 -10.74 14.80 5.15
CA HIS A 70 -9.34 14.48 4.90
C HIS A 70 -9.03 14.50 3.40
N ARG A 71 -7.99 15.23 3.02
CA ARG A 71 -7.55 15.42 1.64
C ARG A 71 -6.31 14.59 1.38
N VAL A 72 -6.08 14.26 0.10
CA VAL A 72 -4.86 13.54 -0.31
C VAL A 72 -3.59 14.30 0.08
N GLY A 73 -3.62 15.64 0.09
CA GLY A 73 -2.49 16.47 0.54
C GLY A 73 -2.23 16.43 2.05
N ASP A 74 -3.18 15.95 2.86
CA ASP A 74 -2.98 15.78 4.30
C ASP A 74 -2.24 14.45 4.61
N ILE A 75 -2.22 13.53 3.63
CA ILE A 75 -1.64 12.18 3.76
C ILE A 75 -0.16 12.16 3.33
N GLY A 76 0.28 13.14 2.54
CA GLY A 76 1.68 13.26 2.17
C GLY A 76 1.94 14.37 1.15
N ALA A 77 3.20 14.77 1.04
CA ALA A 77 3.64 15.76 0.06
C ALA A 77 3.52 15.23 -1.37
N LEU A 78 2.89 16.01 -2.24
CA LEU A 78 2.86 15.73 -3.68
C LEU A 78 4.18 16.20 -4.32
N PRO A 79 4.80 15.41 -5.21
CA PRO A 79 6.03 15.81 -5.88
C PRO A 79 5.78 17.04 -6.78
N ASP A 80 6.59 18.07 -6.60
CA ASP A 80 6.53 19.36 -7.30
C ASP A 80 7.65 19.53 -8.34
N SER A 81 8.54 18.56 -8.43
CA SER A 81 9.73 18.56 -9.29
C SER A 81 9.91 17.21 -9.99
N LEU A 82 10.68 17.22 -11.07
CA LEU A 82 11.00 15.99 -11.79
C LEU A 82 11.85 15.05 -10.90
N PRO A 83 11.68 13.72 -11.01
CA PRO A 83 12.51 12.78 -10.31
C PRO A 83 13.96 13.01 -10.72
N HIS A 84 14.78 13.36 -9.73
CA HIS A 84 16.22 13.48 -9.90
C HIS A 84 16.86 12.19 -9.40
N PHE A 85 17.96 11.80 -10.05
CA PHE A 85 18.68 10.58 -9.74
C PHE A 85 19.39 10.76 -8.39
N LEU A 86 18.87 10.16 -7.32
CA LEU A 86 19.54 10.11 -6.02
C LEU A 86 19.80 8.66 -5.71
N LEU A 87 21.08 8.30 -5.67
CA LEU A 87 21.49 6.99 -5.21
C LEU A 87 20.94 6.74 -3.81
N ALA A 88 20.27 5.61 -3.62
CA ALA A 88 19.71 5.22 -2.33
C ALA A 88 20.74 5.42 -1.19
N ASP A 89 20.38 6.23 -0.18
CA ASP A 89 21.22 6.52 0.99
C ASP A 89 21.37 5.33 1.95
N VAL A 90 20.88 4.14 1.57
CA VAL A 90 20.94 2.93 2.37
C VAL A 90 22.26 2.20 2.12
N PRO A 91 23.01 1.81 3.16
CA PRO A 91 24.27 1.09 2.99
C PRO A 91 24.05 -0.24 2.27
N LEU A 92 24.72 -0.40 1.12
CA LEU A 92 24.75 -1.62 0.32
C LEU A 92 25.62 -2.69 0.98
N ASN A 93 25.10 -3.29 2.04
CA ASN A 93 25.77 -4.35 2.78
C ASN A 93 24.89 -5.62 2.85
N TRP A 94 25.49 -6.70 3.34
CA TRP A 94 24.83 -8.00 3.44
C TRP A 94 23.67 -8.04 4.44
N GLU A 95 23.63 -7.10 5.37
CA GLU A 95 22.58 -6.99 6.38
C GLU A 95 21.31 -6.39 5.75
N THR A 96 21.43 -5.26 5.05
CA THR A 96 20.36 -4.67 4.23
C THR A 96 19.80 -5.69 3.26
N ALA A 97 20.67 -6.44 2.58
CA ALA A 97 20.25 -7.48 1.65
C ALA A 97 19.38 -8.54 2.34
N LYS A 98 19.77 -9.05 3.51
CA LYS A 98 18.95 -10.05 4.26
C LYS A 98 17.60 -9.51 4.71
N ILE A 99 17.50 -8.21 4.98
CA ILE A 99 16.27 -7.55 5.41
C ILE A 99 15.30 -7.41 4.23
N VAL A 100 15.79 -6.95 3.08
CA VAL A 100 14.96 -6.64 1.90
C VAL A 100 14.66 -7.88 1.05
N LEU A 101 15.59 -8.85 0.98
CA LEU A 101 15.50 -10.01 0.07
C LEU A 101 14.20 -10.83 0.23
N PRO A 102 13.67 -11.14 1.44
CA PRO A 102 12.43 -11.89 1.56
C PRO A 102 11.23 -11.15 0.93
N THR A 103 11.13 -9.84 1.18
CA THR A 103 10.04 -8.99 0.67
C THR A 103 10.20 -8.71 -0.83
N ALA A 104 11.43 -8.48 -1.30
CA ALA A 104 11.72 -8.32 -2.71
C ALA A 104 11.40 -9.61 -3.50
N ALA A 105 11.69 -10.79 -2.94
CA ALA A 105 11.36 -12.06 -3.57
C ALA A 105 9.85 -12.27 -3.67
N THR A 106 9.06 -11.95 -2.64
CA THR A 106 7.60 -12.06 -2.70
C THR A 106 7.00 -11.07 -3.71
N LEU A 107 7.45 -9.82 -3.71
CA LEU A 107 7.02 -8.81 -4.68
C LEU A 107 7.39 -9.19 -6.12
N ALA A 108 8.59 -9.74 -6.34
CA ALA A 108 9.00 -10.25 -7.64
C ALA A 108 8.08 -11.39 -8.12
N VAL A 109 7.77 -12.36 -7.25
CA VAL A 109 6.85 -13.45 -7.59
C VAL A 109 5.45 -12.93 -7.91
N VAL A 110 4.89 -12.04 -7.08
CA VAL A 110 3.56 -11.46 -7.33
C VAL A 110 3.52 -10.66 -8.63
N GLY A 111 4.54 -9.84 -8.88
CA GLY A 111 4.68 -9.06 -10.10
C GLY A 111 4.78 -9.92 -11.35
N LEU A 112 5.61 -10.97 -11.31
CA LEU A 112 5.78 -11.91 -12.42
C LEU A 112 4.50 -12.71 -12.67
N LEU A 113 3.81 -13.18 -11.62
CA LEU A 113 2.53 -13.88 -11.76
C LEU A 113 1.47 -12.99 -12.41
N GLY A 114 1.34 -11.73 -11.97
CA GLY A 114 0.40 -10.77 -12.54
C GLY A 114 0.69 -10.47 -14.01
N SER A 115 1.97 -10.24 -14.36
CA SER A 115 2.38 -10.02 -15.76
C SER A 115 2.13 -11.26 -16.63
N MET A 116 2.51 -12.46 -16.17
CA MET A 116 2.31 -13.70 -16.95
C MET A 116 0.84 -14.01 -17.22
N MET A 117 -0.05 -13.78 -16.25
CA MET A 117 -1.49 -13.96 -16.45
C MET A 117 -2.03 -12.96 -17.47
N THR A 118 -1.59 -11.71 -17.39
CA THR A 118 -1.97 -10.67 -18.36
C THR A 118 -1.49 -11.02 -19.75
N LEU A 119 -0.23 -11.47 -19.87
CA LEU A 119 0.37 -11.88 -21.13
C LEU A 119 -0.38 -13.07 -21.75
N GLN A 120 -0.83 -14.02 -20.93
CA GLN A 120 -1.65 -15.15 -21.41
C GLN A 120 -3.01 -14.68 -21.92
N ILE A 121 -3.73 -13.86 -21.15
CA ILE A 121 -5.02 -13.32 -21.57
C ILE A 121 -4.89 -12.53 -22.86
N VAL A 122 -3.86 -11.68 -22.98
CA VAL A 122 -3.60 -10.91 -24.20
C VAL A 122 -3.31 -11.87 -25.36
N ASN A 123 -2.40 -12.82 -25.20
CA ASN A 123 -2.09 -13.81 -26.25
C ASN A 123 -3.34 -14.59 -26.71
N ASP A 124 -4.21 -14.97 -25.78
CA ASP A 124 -5.46 -15.67 -26.07
C ASP A 124 -6.47 -14.77 -26.79
N MET A 125 -6.48 -13.46 -26.51
CA MET A 125 -7.34 -12.48 -27.18
C MET A 125 -6.83 -12.04 -28.55
N THR A 126 -5.51 -12.02 -28.76
CA THR A 126 -4.87 -11.46 -29.96
C THR A 126 -4.25 -12.50 -30.89
N ASP A 127 -4.35 -13.80 -30.58
CA ASP A 127 -3.70 -14.90 -31.31
C ASP A 127 -2.18 -14.68 -31.49
N THR A 128 -1.54 -14.01 -30.54
CA THR A 128 -0.09 -13.72 -30.55
C THR A 128 0.69 -14.67 -29.65
N ARG A 129 1.98 -14.90 -29.94
CA ARG A 129 2.90 -15.64 -29.06
C ARG A 129 3.98 -14.73 -28.49
N ALA A 130 3.61 -13.91 -27.51
CA ALA A 130 4.59 -13.09 -26.81
C ALA A 130 5.53 -13.93 -25.93
N ASP A 131 6.82 -13.58 -25.92
CA ASP A 131 7.87 -14.29 -25.18
C ASP A 131 7.85 -13.91 -23.69
N LYS A 132 7.57 -14.89 -22.85
CA LYS A 132 7.55 -14.78 -21.38
C LYS A 132 8.90 -14.36 -20.82
N ASN A 133 10.02 -14.86 -21.36
CA ASN A 133 11.35 -14.52 -20.86
C ASN A 133 11.68 -13.05 -21.13
N ARG A 134 11.24 -12.53 -22.28
CA ARG A 134 11.42 -11.12 -22.64
C ARG A 134 10.60 -10.20 -21.74
N GLU A 135 9.37 -10.61 -21.40
CA GLU A 135 8.51 -9.91 -20.45
C GLU A 135 9.13 -9.90 -19.04
N CYS A 136 9.60 -11.05 -18.53
CA CYS A 136 10.28 -11.14 -17.23
C CYS A 136 11.52 -10.24 -17.16
N MET A 137 12.36 -10.27 -18.22
CA MET A 137 13.56 -9.45 -18.28
C MET A 137 13.24 -7.96 -18.38
N GLY A 138 12.20 -7.59 -19.15
CA GLY A 138 11.70 -6.23 -19.24
C GLY A 138 11.23 -5.71 -17.88
N GLN A 139 10.45 -6.50 -17.14
CA GLN A 139 9.97 -6.16 -15.81
C GLN A 139 11.11 -6.03 -14.80
N GLY A 140 12.09 -6.94 -14.82
CA GLY A 140 13.26 -6.88 -13.95
C GLY A 140 14.11 -5.63 -14.20
N LEU A 141 14.39 -5.33 -15.47
CA LEU A 141 15.14 -4.13 -15.85
C LEU A 141 14.37 -2.86 -15.50
N ALA A 142 13.05 -2.82 -15.76
CA ALA A 142 12.21 -1.70 -15.36
C ALA A 142 12.31 -1.45 -13.86
N ASN A 143 12.14 -2.48 -13.03
CA ASN A 143 12.23 -2.38 -11.57
C ASN A 143 13.60 -1.96 -11.04
N ILE A 144 14.69 -2.24 -11.76
CA ILE A 144 16.05 -1.80 -11.40
C ILE A 144 16.25 -0.32 -11.78
N VAL A 145 15.73 0.10 -12.93
CA VAL A 145 15.89 1.47 -13.46
C VAL A 145 14.92 2.44 -12.79
N THR A 146 13.72 2.01 -12.41
CA THR A 146 12.87 2.78 -11.50
C THR A 146 13.49 2.71 -10.12
N GLU A 147 14.37 3.67 -9.86
CA GLU A 147 14.90 3.94 -8.54
C GLU A 147 13.74 4.24 -7.58
N VAL A 148 13.62 3.40 -6.56
CA VAL A 148 12.58 3.47 -5.54
C VAL A 148 13.05 4.41 -4.44
N HIS A 149 12.63 5.67 -4.51
CA HIS A 149 12.63 6.56 -3.34
C HIS A 149 11.51 6.13 -2.41
N VAL A 150 11.87 5.47 -1.32
CA VAL A 150 10.95 5.18 -0.22
C VAL A 150 11.38 6.05 0.95
N ASP A 151 10.81 7.25 1.01
CA ASP A 151 10.78 8.03 2.23
C ASP A 151 9.63 7.47 3.09
N VAL A 152 9.99 6.77 4.16
CA VAL A 152 9.06 6.19 5.14
C VAL A 152 8.92 7.06 6.39
N SER A 153 9.51 8.25 6.41
CA SER A 153 9.42 9.18 7.54
C SER A 153 7.98 9.63 7.81
N GLU A 154 7.14 9.62 6.77
CA GLU A 154 5.69 9.86 6.84
C GLU A 154 4.86 8.58 6.59
N ALA A 155 5.47 7.40 6.54
CA ALA A 155 4.76 6.17 6.19
C ALA A 155 3.89 5.66 7.35
N HIS A 156 2.58 5.70 7.10
CA HIS A 156 1.59 5.04 7.93
C HIS A 156 1.57 3.53 7.66
N PHE A 157 1.79 2.71 8.68
CA PHE A 157 1.66 1.26 8.61
C PHE A 157 0.18 0.86 8.72
N TRP A 158 -0.49 0.66 7.58
CA TRP A 158 -1.93 0.40 7.51
C TRP A 158 -2.35 -1.09 7.57
N ASP A 159 -1.41 -2.05 7.53
CA ASP A 159 -1.72 -3.49 7.52
C ASP A 159 -1.04 -4.24 8.66
N LEU A 160 -1.77 -5.18 9.31
CA LEU A 160 -1.27 -6.07 10.36
C LEU A 160 -0.03 -6.84 9.92
N THR A 161 0.09 -7.14 8.62
CA THR A 161 1.27 -7.81 8.05
C THR A 161 2.51 -6.91 8.10
N ALA A 162 2.35 -5.62 7.84
CA ALA A 162 3.43 -4.64 7.86
C ALA A 162 3.86 -4.32 9.31
N VAL A 163 2.89 -4.20 10.23
CA VAL A 163 3.14 -4.04 11.67
C VAL A 163 3.80 -5.30 12.25
N GLY A 164 3.32 -6.49 11.89
CA GLY A 164 3.90 -7.77 12.33
C GLY A 164 5.30 -8.03 11.79
N PHE A 165 5.61 -7.54 10.58
CA PHE A 165 6.96 -7.53 10.04
C PHE A 165 7.86 -6.59 10.85
N PHE A 166 7.39 -5.37 11.11
CA PHE A 166 8.11 -4.38 11.92
C PHE A 166 8.41 -4.89 13.33
N GLU A 167 7.44 -5.48 14.02
CA GLU A 167 7.60 -6.14 15.34
C GLU A 167 8.67 -7.25 15.32
N LYS A 168 8.70 -8.08 14.27
CA LYS A 168 9.67 -9.18 14.14
C LYS A 168 11.09 -8.67 13.91
N VAL A 169 11.22 -7.57 13.18
CA VAL A 169 12.49 -6.88 12.95
C VAL A 169 12.95 -6.26 14.27
N MET A 170 12.08 -5.51 14.94
CA MET A 170 12.36 -4.86 16.22
C MET A 170 12.73 -5.85 17.34
N SER A 171 12.07 -7.01 17.43
CA SER A 171 12.39 -8.02 18.44
C SER A 171 13.76 -8.67 18.21
N LYS A 172 14.16 -8.86 16.95
CA LYS A 172 15.50 -9.36 16.62
C LYS A 172 16.60 -8.37 16.99
N PHE A 173 16.38 -7.07 16.80
CA PHE A 173 17.33 -6.04 17.22
C PHE A 173 17.42 -5.88 18.75
N ARG A 174 16.29 -6.04 19.47
CA ARG A 174 16.30 -6.09 20.96
C ARG A 174 17.05 -7.30 21.51
N LEU A 175 16.91 -8.47 20.89
CA LEU A 175 17.63 -9.69 21.27
C LEU A 175 19.13 -9.61 20.97
N ALA A 176 19.54 -8.73 20.05
CA ALA A 176 20.94 -8.43 19.76
C ALA A 176 21.58 -7.41 20.72
N GLY A 177 20.82 -6.86 21.68
CA GLY A 177 21.31 -5.92 22.69
C GLY A 177 21.45 -4.47 22.22
N GLU A 178 20.85 -4.12 21.07
CA GLU A 178 20.90 -2.76 20.54
C GLU A 178 19.82 -1.86 21.16
N ARG A 179 20.21 -0.63 21.56
CA ARG A 179 19.25 0.39 22.02
C ARG A 179 18.56 1.00 20.82
N ILE A 180 17.29 0.66 20.65
CA ILE A 180 16.45 1.19 19.58
C ILE A 180 15.67 2.39 20.10
N GLU A 181 15.91 3.56 19.53
CA GLU A 181 15.13 4.77 19.75
C GLU A 181 14.18 4.96 18.55
N ILE A 182 12.87 4.91 18.81
CA ILE A 182 11.85 5.06 17.78
C ILE A 182 11.53 6.56 17.66
N VAL A 183 12.03 7.20 16.61
CA VAL A 183 11.70 8.59 16.29
C VAL A 183 10.58 8.59 15.23
N GLY A 184 9.51 9.36 15.45
CA GLY A 184 8.47 9.61 14.43
C GLY A 184 7.29 8.62 14.38
N MET A 185 6.86 8.06 15.51
CA MET A 185 5.65 7.22 15.53
C MET A 185 4.38 8.09 15.57
N ASN A 186 3.59 8.11 14.49
CA ASN A 186 2.26 8.72 14.47
C ASN A 186 1.30 8.01 15.46
N GLU A 187 0.36 8.73 16.08
CA GLU A 187 -0.66 8.23 17.03
C GLU A 187 -1.41 6.98 16.52
N ALA A 188 -1.69 6.90 15.21
CA ALA A 188 -2.35 5.73 14.61
C ALA A 188 -1.49 4.45 14.67
N SER A 189 -0.19 4.56 14.38
CA SER A 189 0.78 3.47 14.51
C SER A 189 1.02 3.12 15.98
N ALA A 190 1.02 4.10 16.87
CA ALA A 190 1.12 3.90 18.31
C ALA A 190 -0.09 3.12 18.89
N ALA A 191 -1.29 3.34 18.35
CA ALA A 191 -2.50 2.62 18.76
C ALA A 191 -2.46 1.13 18.37
N LEU A 192 -1.98 0.79 17.17
CA LEU A 192 -1.85 -0.59 16.69
C LEU A 192 -0.75 -1.36 17.43
N VAL A 193 0.40 -0.72 17.69
CA VAL A 193 1.47 -1.29 18.51
C VAL A 193 1.00 -1.53 19.96
N LYS A 194 0.16 -0.64 20.51
CA LYS A 194 -0.40 -0.81 21.86
C LYS A 194 -1.42 -1.95 21.95
N GLN A 195 -2.22 -2.18 20.91
CA GLN A 195 -3.13 -3.33 20.83
C GLN A 195 -2.37 -4.67 20.68
N LEU A 196 -1.27 -4.69 19.92
CA LEU A 196 -0.41 -5.87 19.77
C LEU A 196 0.44 -6.15 21.02
N GLY A 197 0.93 -5.12 21.70
CA GLY A 197 1.63 -5.25 22.98
C GLY A 197 0.73 -5.79 24.11
N ALA A 198 -0.55 -5.44 24.11
CA ALA A 198 -1.55 -6.02 25.03
C ALA A 198 -1.83 -7.50 24.71
N ALA A 199 -1.95 -7.87 23.43
CA ALA A 199 -2.11 -9.26 23.02
C ALA A 199 -0.89 -10.15 23.36
N CYS A 200 0.31 -9.57 23.42
CA CYS A 200 1.52 -10.26 23.85
C CYS A 200 1.65 -10.36 25.39
N SER A 201 0.96 -9.50 26.15
CA SER A 201 0.89 -9.57 27.62
C SER A 201 -0.01 -10.70 28.11
N ASP A 202 -1.06 -11.03 27.37
CA ASP A 202 -2.05 -12.05 27.78
C ASP A 202 -1.63 -13.50 27.43
N GLY A 203 -0.44 -13.67 26.82
CA GLY A 203 0.11 -14.97 26.42
C GLY A 203 1.31 -15.47 27.23
N ALA A 204 1.75 -14.74 28.27
CA ALA A 204 2.85 -15.21 29.12
C ALA A 204 2.30 -16.16 30.21
N PRO A 205 2.66 -17.46 30.23
CA PRO A 205 2.31 -18.33 31.34
C PRO A 205 2.99 -17.84 32.62
N ALA A 206 2.18 -17.66 33.66
CA ALA A 206 2.66 -17.46 35.01
C ALA A 206 3.50 -18.67 35.45
N GLY A 207 4.77 -18.42 35.82
CA GLY A 207 5.59 -19.29 36.67
C GLY A 207 6.78 -19.96 35.97
N ALA A 208 7.99 -19.56 36.35
CA ALA A 208 8.95 -20.41 37.06
C ALA A 208 10.24 -19.64 37.40
N HIS A 209 10.58 -19.69 38.68
CA HIS A 209 11.78 -19.22 39.41
C HIS A 209 11.89 -17.74 39.76
#